data_AF-A0A3B8JM08-F1
#
_entry.id   AF-A0A3B8JM08-F1
#
_cell.length_a   1.000
_cell.length_b   1.000
_cell.length_c   1.000
_cell.angle_alpha   90.00
_cell.angle_beta   90.00
_cell.angle_gamma   90.00
#
_symmetry.space_group_name_H-M   'P 1'
#
loop_
_entity.id
_entity.type
_entity.pdbx_description
1 polymer ?
#
loop_
_entity_poly.entity_id
_entity_poly.type
_entity_poly.pdbx_seq_one_letter_code
_entity_poly.pdbx_strand_id
1 'polypeptide(L)' 'MISTIISEFEAAGWYVKPGTIINTWIVKPYPAHYKEYLLIPLKDDWVLSTNFQTHDPEHQEALTVLNRARIKAARDRI' A
#
# COMPACT_ATOMS: atom_id res chain seq x y z
N MET A 1 11.45 3.50 4.99
CA MET A 1 9.99 3.76 5.11
C MET A 1 9.25 3.13 3.94
N ILE A 2 9.47 3.57 2.69
CA ILE A 2 8.80 2.92 1.53
C ILE A 2 9.22 1.46 1.33
N SER A 3 10.50 1.13 1.57
CA SER A 3 10.98 -0.26 1.54
C SER A 3 10.19 -1.17 2.48
N THR A 4 9.94 -0.75 3.72
CA THR A 4 9.11 -1.48 4.69
C THR A 4 7.69 -1.64 4.19
N ILE A 5 7.09 -0.60 3.61
CA ILE A 5 5.73 -0.67 3.06
C ILE A 5 5.65 -1.67 1.90
N ILE A 6 6.59 -1.59 0.95
CA ILE A 6 6.68 -2.54 -0.16
C ILE A 6 6.79 -3.97 0.36
N SER A 7 7.71 -4.22 1.30
CA SER A 7 7.92 -5.56 1.86
C SER A 7 6.69 -6.14 2.57
N GLU A 8 5.90 -5.31 3.26
CA GLU A 8 4.67 -5.80 3.92
C GLU A 8 3.56 -6.10 2.91
N PHE A 9 3.45 -5.33 1.83
CA PHE A 9 2.54 -5.66 0.73
C PHE A 9 2.95 -6.95 0.02
N GLU A 10 4.22 -7.11 -0.32
CA GLU A 10 4.73 -8.34 -0.93
C GLU A 10 4.54 -9.56 -0.01
N ALA A 11 4.77 -9.41 1.29
CA ALA A 11 4.51 -10.47 2.28
C ALA A 11 3.03 -10.83 2.42
N ALA A 12 2.13 -9.90 2.14
CA ALA A 12 0.69 -10.15 2.08
C ALA A 12 0.23 -10.76 0.72
N GLY A 13 1.15 -11.01 -0.22
CA GLY A 13 0.82 -11.52 -1.55
C GLY A 13 0.38 -10.44 -2.54
N TRP A 14 0.68 -9.17 -2.25
CA TRP A 14 0.36 -8.05 -3.13
C TRP A 14 1.56 -7.72 -4.01
N TYR A 15 1.28 -7.31 -5.24
CA TYR A 15 2.31 -6.82 -6.15
C TYR A 15 2.39 -5.30 -6.07
N VAL A 16 3.60 -4.79 -5.95
CA VAL A 16 3.89 -3.35 -5.88
C VAL A 16 4.79 -2.96 -7.05
N LYS A 17 4.42 -1.91 -7.79
CA LYS A 17 5.28 -1.30 -8.83
C LYS A 17 5.29 0.21 -8.69
N PRO A 18 6.36 0.91 -9.11
CA PRO A 18 6.29 2.36 -9.28
C PRO A 18 5.13 2.77 -10.18
N GLY A 19 4.41 3.83 -9.79
CA GLY A 19 3.35 4.44 -10.60
C GLY A 19 3.91 5.34 -11.69
N THR A 20 3.04 5.78 -12.60
CA THR A 20 3.38 6.76 -13.65
C THR A 20 3.52 8.18 -13.11
N ILE A 21 2.87 8.48 -11.98
CA ILE A 21 2.98 9.76 -11.29
C ILE A 21 4.22 9.71 -10.39
N ILE A 22 5.03 10.77 -10.42
CA ILE A 22 6.26 10.89 -9.61
C ILE A 22 5.93 10.64 -8.15
N ASN A 23 6.78 9.85 -7.50
CA ASN A 23 6.65 9.45 -6.10
C ASN A 23 5.32 8.73 -5.82
N THR A 24 4.78 7.92 -6.72
CA THR A 24 3.63 7.05 -6.39
C THR A 24 3.95 5.59 -6.67
N TRP A 25 3.22 4.69 -6.03
CA TRP A 25 3.31 3.25 -6.26
C TRP A 25 1.93 2.69 -6.53
N ILE A 26 1.85 1.74 -7.45
CA ILE A 26 0.64 0.97 -7.72
C ILE A 26 0.74 -0.34 -6.95
N VAL A 27 -0.30 -0.61 -6.16
CA VAL A 27 -0.47 -1.83 -5.38
C VAL A 27 -1.63 -2.61 -5.95
N LYS A 28 -1.44 -3.91 -6.20
CA LYS A 28 -2.50 -4.79 -6.70
C LYS A 28 -2.52 -6.12 -5.93
N PRO A 29 -3.69 -6.63 -5.56
CA PRO A 29 -3.81 -7.95 -4.98
C PRO A 29 -3.49 -9.01 -6.05
N TYR A 30 -2.83 -10.11 -5.67
CA TYR A 30 -2.71 -11.29 -6.53
C TYR A 30 -3.70 -12.36 -6.03
N PRO A 31 -4.54 -12.95 -6.89
CA PRO A 31 -4.56 -12.91 -8.37
C PRO A 31 -5.48 -11.82 -8.99
N ALA A 32 -6.04 -10.89 -8.22
CA ALA A 32 -7.00 -9.91 -8.73
C ALA A 32 -6.34 -8.85 -9.66
N HIS A 33 -6.45 -9.06 -10.97
CA HIS A 33 -5.78 -8.20 -11.97
C HIS A 33 -6.45 -6.85 -12.22
N TYR A 34 -7.69 -6.63 -11.76
CA TYR A 34 -8.48 -5.44 -12.11
C TYR A 34 -8.51 -4.37 -11.02
N LYS A 35 -7.98 -4.65 -9.83
CA LYS A 35 -7.93 -3.69 -8.72
C LYS A 35 -6.53 -3.17 -8.54
N GLU A 36 -6.33 -1.93 -8.94
CA GLU A 36 -5.11 -1.18 -8.67
C GLU A 36 -5.43 -0.09 -7.63
N TYR A 37 -4.60 -0.04 -6.59
CA TYR A 37 -4.61 1.00 -5.57
C TYR A 37 -3.37 1.87 -5.76
N LEU A 38 -3.53 3.17 -5.56
CA LEU A 38 -2.43 4.12 -5.68
C LEU A 38 -1.92 4.48 -4.30
N LEU A 39 -0.70 4.08 -4.00
CA LEU A 39 0.04 4.48 -2.81
C LEU A 39 0.69 5.84 -3.06
N ILE A 40 0.31 6.83 -2.25
CA ILE A 40 0.77 8.21 -2.36
C ILE A 40 1.52 8.56 -1.05
N PRO A 41 2.80 8.93 -1.12
CA PRO A 41 3.53 9.48 0.01
C PRO A 41 3.00 10.88 0.33
N LEU A 42 2.74 11.09 1.61
CA LEU A 42 2.59 12.39 2.24
C LEU A 42 3.90 12.73 2.98
N LYS A 43 4.00 13.97 3.46
CA LYS A 43 5.21 14.48 4.13
C LYS A 43 5.70 13.57 5.27
N ASP A 44 4.77 13.03 6.06
CA ASP A 44 5.05 12.22 7.24
C ASP A 44 4.29 10.88 7.25
N ASP A 45 3.57 10.56 6.17
CA ASP A 45 2.70 9.38 6.11
C ASP A 45 2.51 8.88 4.66
N TRP A 46 1.67 7.87 4.46
CA TRP A 46 1.31 7.28 3.17
C TRP A 46 -0.18 7.05 3.09
N VAL A 47 -0.82 7.39 1.99
CA VAL A 47 -2.25 7.13 1.79
C VAL A 47 -2.47 6.18 0.63
N LEU A 48 -3.51 5.35 0.78
CA LEU A 48 -3.95 4.43 -0.24
C LEU A 48 -5.19 5.04 -0.92
N SER A 49 -4.99 5.55 -2.13
CA SER A 49 -6.07 6.07 -2.97
C SER A 49 -6.67 4.96 -3.83
N THR A 50 -7.99 5.03 -4.01
CA THR A 50 -8.74 4.06 -4.82
C THR A 50 -9.83 4.77 -5.60
N ASN A 51 -10.14 4.26 -6.80
CA ASN A 51 -11.34 4.64 -7.55
C ASN A 51 -12.55 3.77 -7.19
N PHE A 52 -12.40 2.82 -6.25
CA PHE A 52 -13.42 1.85 -5.88
C PHE A 52 -14.19 2.27 -4.61
N GLN A 53 -15.41 1.76 -4.45
CA GLN A 53 -16.25 2.03 -3.28
C GLN A 53 -15.59 1.50 -2.00
N THR A 54 -15.65 2.26 -0.91
CA THR A 54 -14.98 2.02 0.39
C THR A 54 -15.36 0.73 1.12
N HIS A 55 -16.36 -0.01 0.63
CA HIS A 55 -16.84 -1.28 1.19
C HIS A 55 -16.15 -2.52 0.60
N ASP A 56 -15.09 -2.33 -0.19
CA ASP A 56 -14.38 -3.42 -0.83
C ASP A 56 -13.47 -4.18 0.17
N PRO A 57 -13.61 -5.52 0.33
CA PRO A 57 -12.79 -6.29 1.28
C PRO A 57 -11.29 -6.19 1.02
N GLU A 58 -10.88 -6.19 -0.26
CA GLU A 58 -9.48 -6.05 -0.64
C GLU A 58 -8.94 -4.65 -0.31
N HIS A 59 -9.78 -3.61 -0.36
CA HIS A 59 -9.39 -2.27 0.10
C HIS A 59 -9.16 -2.24 1.61
N GLN A 60 -10.00 -2.90 2.41
CA GLN A 60 -9.82 -3.01 3.87
C GLN A 60 -8.56 -3.81 4.22
N GLU A 61 -8.25 -4.85 3.46
CA GLU A 61 -7.00 -5.59 3.60
C GLU A 61 -5.79 -4.71 3.27
N ALA A 62 -5.82 -3.99 2.16
CA ALA A 62 -4.74 -3.08 1.78
C ALA A 62 -4.46 -2.00 2.84
N LEU A 63 -5.52 -1.44 3.44
CA LEU A 63 -5.40 -0.51 4.57
C LEU A 63 -4.80 -1.17 5.81
N THR A 64 -5.17 -2.43 6.09
CA THR A 64 -4.62 -3.20 7.21
C THR A 64 -3.12 -3.46 7.03
N VAL A 65 -2.71 -3.84 5.82
CA VAL A 65 -1.29 -4.04 5.47
C VAL A 65 -0.51 -2.74 5.59
N LEU A 66 -1.05 -1.63 5.08
CA LEU A 66 -0.44 -0.31 5.20
C LEU A 66 -0.27 0.11 6.68
N ASN A 67 -1.27 -0.12 7.52
CA ASN A 67 -1.18 0.17 8.96
C ASN A 67 -0.12 -0.70 9.66
N ARG A 68 -0.02 -1.98 9.31
CA ARG A 68 1.05 -2.86 9.83
C ARG A 68 2.43 -2.33 9.44
N ALA A 69 2.61 -1.91 8.19
CA ALA A 69 3.86 -1.33 7.72
C ALA A 69 4.21 -0.03 8.45
N ARG A 70 3.23 0.84 8.72
CA ARG A 70 3.41 2.06 9.51
C ARG A 70 3.91 1.76 10.91
N ILE A 71 3.29 0.81 11.61
CA ILE A 71 3.68 0.40 12.97
C ILE A 71 5.11 -0.15 12.97
N LYS A 72 5.45 -1.00 12.01
CA LYS A 72 6.80 -1.58 11.88
C LYS A 72 7.85 -0.51 11.59
N ALA A 73 7.57 0.40 10.64
CA ALA A 73 8.45 1.51 10.32
C ALA A 73 8.63 2.49 11.49
N ALA A 74 7.61 2.68 12.32
CA ALA A 74 7.71 3.49 13.54
C ALA A 74 8.57 2.80 14.61
N ARG A 75 8.45 1.46 14.75
CA ARG A 75 9.27 0.67 15.67
C ARG A 75 10.75 0.69 15.28
N ASP A 76 11.07 0.56 13.99
CA ASP A 76 12.45 0.57 13.49
C ASP A 76 13.15 1.94 13.64
N ARG A 77 12.43 3.00 14.02
CA ARG A 77 12.96 4.36 14.23
C ARG A 77 13.37 4.65 15.69
N ILE A 78 13.07 3.75 16.63
CA ILE A 78 13.41 3.85 18.05
C ILE A 78 14.70 3.06 18.31
#